data_AF-A0A256XIU3-F1
#
_entry.id   AF-A0A256XIU3-F1
#
_cell.length_a   1.000
_cell.length_b   1.000
_cell.length_c   1.000
_cell.angle_alpha   90.00
_cell.angle_beta   90.00
_cell.angle_gamma   90.00
#
_symmetry.space_group_name_H-M   'P 1'
#
loop_
_entity.id
_entity.type
_entity.pdbx_description
1 polymer ?
#
loop_
_entity_poly.entity_id
_entity_poly.type
_entity_poly.pdbx_seq_one_letter_code
_entity_poly.pdbx_strand_id
1 'polypeptide(L)'
;MEETNEFISGGIFSALEDLPEGYITLITVKADDYLRANMNILKYLCNFKNLQGIYVSINRPYTSSTTIMKENDIKTDNIFFVDCISVLLGDTPFRTKNCLFTSPENLTDIAVLIDQWVSSLPKGDKFLFLDSLSTLLIYNSIGTVTKFSHFLTGKMRQWGLNGILMSLERENNPEILDNISQFCDKRINL
;
A
#
# COMPACT_ATOMS: atom_id res chain seq x y z
N MET A 1 21.20 5.06 -15.30
CA MET A 1 20.19 5.32 -14.24
C MET A 1 18.87 5.77 -14.84
N GLU A 2 18.84 6.67 -15.84
CA GLU A 2 17.60 7.09 -16.54
C GLU A 2 16.91 5.96 -17.34
N GLU A 3 17.63 5.19 -18.15
CA GLU A 3 17.01 4.09 -18.94
C GLU A 3 16.37 2.99 -18.05
N THR A 4 17.00 2.64 -16.93
CA THR A 4 16.44 1.69 -15.96
C THR A 4 15.20 2.27 -15.26
N ASN A 5 15.15 3.59 -15.06
CA ASN A 5 14.00 4.26 -14.44
C ASN A 5 12.79 4.26 -15.38
N GLU A 6 12.99 4.54 -16.66
CA GLU A 6 11.91 4.55 -17.65
C GLU A 6 11.37 3.14 -17.89
N PHE A 7 12.24 2.13 -18.00
CA PHE A 7 11.85 0.73 -18.17
C PHE A 7 10.98 0.20 -17.01
N ILE A 8 11.35 0.48 -15.76
CA ILE A 8 10.58 0.02 -14.58
C ILE A 8 9.27 0.80 -14.44
N SER A 9 9.26 2.10 -14.76
CA SER A 9 8.01 2.86 -14.79
C SER A 9 7.03 2.31 -15.84
N GLY A 10 7.50 2.03 -17.06
CA GLY A 10 6.70 1.44 -18.13
C GLY A 10 6.22 0.03 -17.79
N GLY A 11 7.09 -0.79 -17.20
CA GLY A 11 6.75 -2.15 -16.76
C GLY A 11 5.67 -2.18 -15.68
N ILE A 12 5.75 -1.30 -14.67
CA ILE A 12 4.73 -1.19 -13.62
C ILE A 12 3.39 -0.71 -14.18
N PHE A 13 3.41 0.32 -15.03
CA PHE A 13 2.19 0.89 -15.61
C PHE A 13 1.46 -0.15 -16.46
N SER A 14 2.17 -0.82 -17.37
CA SER A 14 1.59 -1.89 -18.19
C SER A 14 1.06 -3.05 -17.32
N ALA A 15 1.83 -3.48 -16.31
CA ALA A 15 1.42 -4.59 -15.46
C ALA A 15 0.14 -4.31 -14.65
N LEU A 16 -0.10 -3.04 -14.28
CA LEU A 16 -1.30 -2.58 -13.56
C LEU A 16 -2.46 -2.25 -14.51
N GLU A 17 -2.18 -1.75 -15.71
CA GLU A 17 -3.20 -1.43 -16.73
C GLU A 17 -3.91 -2.67 -17.28
N ASP A 18 -3.20 -3.80 -17.36
CA ASP A 18 -3.77 -5.09 -17.79
C ASP A 18 -4.71 -5.74 -16.75
N LEU A 19 -4.88 -5.14 -15.55
CA LEU A 19 -5.71 -5.69 -14.49
C LEU A 19 -7.17 -5.23 -14.60
N PRO A 20 -8.15 -6.10 -14.31
CA PRO A 20 -9.55 -5.70 -14.25
C PRO A 20 -9.82 -4.77 -13.06
N GLU A 21 -10.87 -3.96 -13.11
CA GLU A 21 -11.29 -3.16 -11.95
C GLU A 21 -11.58 -4.04 -10.73
N GLY A 22 -11.24 -3.52 -9.54
CA GLY A 22 -11.40 -4.25 -8.28
C GLY A 22 -10.36 -5.36 -8.08
N TYR A 23 -9.24 -5.30 -8.80
CA TYR A 23 -8.14 -6.24 -8.64
C TYR A 23 -7.54 -6.16 -7.23
N ILE A 24 -6.91 -7.24 -6.80
CA ILE A 24 -6.04 -7.28 -5.63
C ILE A 24 -4.72 -7.91 -6.05
N THR A 25 -3.62 -7.17 -5.94
CA THR A 25 -2.29 -7.67 -6.30
C THR A 25 -1.31 -7.66 -5.16
N LEU A 26 -0.48 -8.71 -5.13
CA LEU A 26 0.72 -8.76 -4.31
C LEU A 26 1.90 -8.33 -5.19
N ILE A 27 2.56 -7.24 -4.82
CA ILE A 27 3.75 -6.75 -5.51
C ILE A 27 4.97 -7.01 -4.63
N THR A 28 5.95 -7.70 -5.19
CA THR A 28 7.24 -7.94 -4.53
C THR A 28 8.36 -7.26 -5.31
N VAL A 29 9.25 -6.57 -4.61
CA VAL A 29 10.41 -5.87 -5.20
C VAL A 29 11.68 -6.12 -4.41
N LYS A 30 12.81 -5.97 -5.07
CA LYS A 30 14.11 -5.88 -4.39
C LYS A 30 14.23 -4.59 -3.57
N ALA A 31 15.10 -4.62 -2.56
CA ALA A 31 15.29 -3.50 -1.64
C ALA A 31 15.72 -2.21 -2.35
N ASP A 32 16.63 -2.31 -3.32
CA ASP A 32 17.15 -1.16 -4.08
C ASP A 32 16.06 -0.46 -4.91
N ASP A 33 15.02 -1.20 -5.28
CA ASP A 33 13.94 -0.72 -6.16
C ASP A 33 12.70 -0.26 -5.38
N TYR A 34 12.69 -0.48 -4.06
CA TYR A 34 11.49 -0.40 -3.24
C TYR A 34 10.83 0.98 -3.26
N LEU A 35 11.61 2.03 -2.99
CA LEU A 35 11.07 3.39 -2.97
C LEU A 35 10.56 3.80 -4.35
N ARG A 36 11.34 3.48 -5.40
CA ARG A 36 10.99 3.79 -6.79
C ARG A 36 9.70 3.10 -7.21
N ALA A 37 9.56 1.81 -6.92
CA ALA A 37 8.35 1.06 -7.23
C ALA A 37 7.12 1.64 -6.52
N ASN A 38 7.22 1.95 -5.23
CA ASN A 38 6.14 2.61 -4.48
C ASN A 38 5.70 3.92 -5.14
N MET A 39 6.66 4.78 -5.52
CA MET A 39 6.35 6.06 -6.18
C MET A 39 5.70 5.86 -7.54
N ASN A 40 6.20 4.92 -8.36
CA ASN A 40 5.62 4.63 -9.66
C ASN A 40 4.19 4.09 -9.56
N ILE A 41 3.92 3.17 -8.62
CA ILE A 41 2.56 2.64 -8.36
C ILE A 41 1.63 3.79 -7.93
N LEU A 42 2.06 4.62 -6.98
CA LEU A 42 1.25 5.76 -6.53
C LEU A 42 1.01 6.78 -7.65
N LYS A 43 2.02 7.05 -8.49
CA LYS A 43 1.88 7.94 -9.66
C LYS A 43 0.86 7.39 -10.65
N TYR A 44 0.89 6.08 -10.92
CA TYR A 44 -0.13 5.42 -11.74
C TYR A 44 -1.54 5.60 -11.13
N LEU A 45 -1.71 5.24 -9.86
CA LEU A 45 -3.03 5.29 -9.20
C LEU A 45 -3.59 6.71 -9.08
N CYS A 46 -2.75 7.67 -8.66
CA CYS A 46 -3.21 9.02 -8.29
C CYS A 46 -3.20 9.99 -9.45
N ASN A 47 -2.24 9.88 -10.38
CA ASN A 47 -2.14 10.83 -11.49
C ASN A 47 -2.75 10.28 -12.77
N PHE A 48 -2.43 9.03 -13.14
CA PHE A 48 -2.87 8.45 -14.40
C PHE A 48 -4.33 7.97 -14.31
N LYS A 49 -4.66 7.17 -13.30
CA LYS A 49 -6.03 6.71 -13.06
C LYS A 49 -6.89 7.72 -12.30
N ASN A 50 -6.28 8.73 -11.67
CA ASN A 50 -6.96 9.77 -10.89
C ASN A 50 -7.91 9.21 -9.81
N LEU A 51 -7.48 8.13 -9.15
CA LEU A 51 -8.28 7.45 -8.13
C LEU A 51 -8.15 8.12 -6.77
N GLN A 52 -9.23 8.05 -5.99
CA GLN A 52 -9.17 8.31 -4.55
C GLN A 52 -8.72 7.05 -3.81
N GLY A 53 -7.87 7.18 -2.81
CA GLY A 53 -7.35 6.00 -2.15
C GLY A 53 -6.84 6.22 -0.75
N ILE A 54 -6.57 5.09 -0.11
CA ILE A 54 -5.93 5.03 1.19
C ILE A 54 -4.52 4.45 1.02
N TYR A 55 -3.55 5.12 1.63
CA TYR A 55 -2.17 4.65 1.70
C TYR A 55 -1.84 4.36 3.16
N VAL A 56 -1.63 3.08 3.46
CA VAL A 56 -1.28 2.60 4.78
C VAL A 56 0.24 2.48 4.82
N SER A 57 0.89 3.41 5.53
CA SER A 57 2.34 3.46 5.62
C SER A 57 2.82 2.93 6.96
N ILE A 58 3.68 1.93 6.91
CA ILE A 58 4.18 1.19 8.07
C ILE A 58 5.68 1.44 8.30
N ASN A 59 6.38 1.95 7.30
CA ASN A 59 7.82 2.16 7.33
C ASN A 59 8.24 3.65 7.24
N ARG A 60 7.30 4.56 6.94
CA ARG A 60 7.61 5.98 6.71
C ARG A 60 6.54 6.91 7.28
N PRO A 61 6.92 7.90 8.11
CA PRO A 61 6.00 8.93 8.61
C PRO A 61 5.24 9.64 7.50
N TYR A 62 4.00 10.04 7.77
CA TYR A 62 3.11 10.77 6.89
C TYR A 62 3.76 12.02 6.28
N THR A 63 4.49 12.79 7.10
CA THR A 63 5.18 14.02 6.67
C THR A 63 6.28 13.72 5.65
N SER A 64 7.09 12.70 5.89
CA SER A 64 8.11 12.24 4.95
C SER A 64 7.50 11.65 3.67
N SER A 65 6.46 10.81 3.82
CA SER A 65 5.73 10.21 2.70
C SER A 65 5.15 11.27 1.76
N THR A 66 4.45 12.27 2.31
CA THR A 66 3.88 13.36 1.51
C THR A 66 4.95 14.26 0.88
N THR A 67 6.10 14.45 1.53
CA THR A 67 7.22 15.21 0.96
C THR A 67 7.78 14.52 -0.27
N ILE A 68 8.13 13.23 -0.15
CA ILE A 68 8.68 12.45 -1.26
C ILE A 68 7.66 12.30 -2.40
N MET A 69 6.38 12.11 -2.08
CA MET A 69 5.32 12.08 -3.10
C MET A 69 5.27 13.38 -3.90
N LYS A 70 5.38 14.54 -3.25
CA LYS A 70 5.42 15.84 -3.93
C LYS A 70 6.67 16.00 -4.79
N GLU A 71 7.84 15.58 -4.30
CA GLU A 71 9.10 15.60 -5.06
C GLU A 71 9.05 14.69 -6.31
N ASN A 72 8.15 13.71 -6.33
CA ASN A 72 7.93 12.79 -7.47
C ASN A 72 6.69 13.17 -8.33
N ASP A 73 6.15 14.37 -8.13
CA ASP A 73 4.97 14.92 -8.81
C ASP A 73 3.67 14.12 -8.58
N ILE A 74 3.51 13.46 -7.43
CA ILE A 74 2.33 12.64 -7.11
C ILE A 74 1.27 13.52 -6.42
N LYS A 75 0.05 13.54 -6.96
CA LYS A 75 -1.09 14.25 -6.36
C LYS A 75 -1.51 13.54 -5.07
N THR A 76 -1.47 14.26 -3.96
CA THR A 76 -1.82 13.73 -2.63
C THR A 76 -3.20 14.16 -2.13
N ASP A 77 -3.89 15.05 -2.85
CA ASP A 77 -5.20 15.60 -2.45
C ASP A 77 -6.30 14.52 -2.38
N ASN A 78 -6.13 13.45 -3.15
CA ASN A 78 -7.05 12.32 -3.23
C ASN A 78 -6.62 11.13 -2.36
N ILE A 79 -5.59 11.30 -1.53
CA ILE A 79 -5.03 10.23 -0.70
C ILE A 79 -5.35 10.50 0.77
N PHE A 80 -5.91 9.50 1.43
CA PHE A 80 -5.98 9.43 2.88
C PHE A 80 -4.88 8.51 3.40
N PHE A 81 -4.26 8.90 4.50
CA PHE A 81 -3.11 8.20 5.04
C PHE A 81 -3.46 7.51 6.35
N VAL A 82 -3.03 6.27 6.51
CA VAL A 82 -2.93 5.60 7.81
C VAL A 82 -1.46 5.46 8.11
N ASP A 83 -0.98 6.29 9.04
CA ASP A 83 0.41 6.29 9.48
C ASP A 83 0.55 5.39 10.70
N CYS A 84 1.23 4.26 10.52
CA CYS A 84 1.45 3.30 11.58
C CYS A 84 2.77 3.56 12.33
N ILE A 85 3.70 4.35 11.80
CA ILE A 85 5.08 4.38 12.30
C ILE A 85 5.41 5.62 13.13
N SER A 86 4.77 6.76 12.86
CA SER A 86 5.09 8.03 13.53
C SER A 86 5.01 7.93 15.06
N VAL A 87 3.97 7.27 15.58
CA VAL A 87 3.79 7.07 17.04
C VAL A 87 4.96 6.28 17.63
N LEU A 88 5.42 5.24 16.94
CA LEU A 88 6.55 4.42 17.41
C LEU A 88 7.87 5.17 17.38
N LEU A 89 8.04 6.12 16.46
CA LEU A 89 9.23 6.96 16.36
C LEU A 89 9.25 8.11 17.36
N GLY A 90 8.19 8.26 18.18
CA GLY A 90 8.08 9.32 19.17
C GLY A 90 7.58 10.65 18.60
N ASP A 91 7.10 10.67 17.35
CA ASP A 91 6.43 11.84 16.80
C ASP A 91 5.12 12.06 17.55
N THR A 92 4.80 13.32 17.82
CA THR A 92 3.52 13.66 18.44
C THR A 92 2.44 13.68 17.36
N PRO A 93 1.44 12.78 17.40
CA PRO A 93 0.35 12.80 16.43
C PRO A 93 -0.36 14.14 16.47
N PHE A 94 -0.54 14.74 15.30
CA PHE A 94 -1.26 15.99 15.15
C PHE A 94 -2.54 15.76 14.36
N ARG A 95 -3.55 16.60 14.60
CA ARG A 95 -4.80 16.50 13.86
C ARG A 95 -4.60 17.05 12.45
N THR A 96 -4.80 16.21 11.44
CA THR A 96 -4.84 16.60 10.02
C THR A 96 -6.07 15.99 9.37
N LYS A 97 -6.52 16.59 8.26
CA LYS A 97 -7.71 16.14 7.54
C LYS A 97 -7.48 14.83 6.79
N ASN A 98 -6.24 14.56 6.38
CA ASN A 98 -5.92 13.51 5.42
C ASN A 98 -5.06 12.40 6.03
N CYS A 99 -4.88 12.35 7.35
CA CYS A 99 -4.12 11.28 7.99
C CYS A 99 -4.65 10.95 9.39
N LEU A 100 -4.68 9.66 9.69
CA LEU A 100 -4.85 9.13 11.05
C LEU A 100 -3.63 8.29 11.43
N PHE A 101 -3.36 8.27 12.73
CA PHE A 101 -2.16 7.67 13.31
C PHE A 101 -2.54 6.45 14.14
N THR A 102 -1.79 5.36 14.00
CA THR A 102 -1.91 4.14 14.80
C THR A 102 -0.54 3.47 14.93
N SER A 103 -0.48 2.20 15.33
CA SER A 103 0.73 1.37 15.42
C SER A 103 0.64 0.16 14.50
N PRO A 104 1.74 -0.35 13.92
CA PRO A 104 1.76 -1.58 13.13
C PRO A 104 1.34 -2.82 13.92
N GLU A 105 1.42 -2.79 15.24
CA GLU A 105 0.98 -3.87 16.12
C GLU A 105 -0.55 -3.94 16.23
N ASN A 106 -1.24 -2.81 16.02
CA ASN A 106 -2.69 -2.73 16.16
C ASN A 106 -3.40 -2.89 14.81
N LEU A 107 -3.34 -4.12 14.27
CA LEU A 107 -3.98 -4.47 12.99
C LEU A 107 -5.50 -4.26 13.00
N THR A 108 -6.14 -4.37 14.16
CA THR A 108 -7.57 -4.09 14.32
C THR A 108 -7.86 -2.61 14.09
N ASP A 109 -7.08 -1.71 14.69
CA ASP A 109 -7.22 -0.26 14.44
C ASP A 109 -7.00 0.06 12.97
N ILE A 110 -5.96 -0.49 12.34
CA ILE A 110 -5.71 -0.29 10.90
C ILE A 110 -6.96 -0.66 10.09
N ALA A 111 -7.54 -1.84 10.34
CA ALA A 111 -8.76 -2.28 9.65
C ALA A 111 -9.96 -1.34 9.88
N VAL A 112 -10.16 -0.88 11.12
CA VAL A 112 -11.25 0.04 11.47
C VAL A 112 -11.08 1.38 10.78
N LEU A 113 -9.87 1.94 10.76
CA LEU A 113 -9.58 3.20 10.09
C LEU A 113 -9.84 3.13 8.59
N ILE A 114 -9.47 2.01 7.96
CA ILE A 114 -9.76 1.77 6.54
C ILE A 114 -11.27 1.66 6.31
N ASP A 115 -11.99 0.87 7.11
CA ASP A 115 -13.45 0.66 6.98
C ASP A 115 -14.23 1.97 7.13
N GLN A 116 -13.87 2.81 8.11
CA GLN A 116 -14.45 4.13 8.32
C GLN A 116 -14.22 5.05 7.12
N TRP A 117 -12.98 5.08 6.60
CA TRP A 117 -12.66 5.91 5.45
C TRP A 117 -13.44 5.48 4.21
N VAL A 118 -13.42 4.18 3.88
CA VAL A 118 -14.13 3.64 2.71
C VAL A 118 -15.63 3.95 2.77
N SER A 119 -16.24 3.78 3.95
CA SER A 119 -17.66 4.03 4.20
C SER A 119 -18.06 5.50 4.11
N SER A 120 -17.12 6.42 4.33
CA SER A 120 -17.37 7.87 4.28
C SER A 120 -17.38 8.46 2.86
N LEU A 121 -16.90 7.71 1.87
CA LEU A 121 -16.71 8.20 0.51
C LEU A 121 -17.85 7.83 -0.44
N PRO A 122 -18.13 8.68 -1.44
CA PRO A 122 -19.09 8.35 -2.49
C PRO A 122 -18.68 7.08 -3.24
N LYS A 123 -19.63 6.44 -3.92
CA LYS A 123 -19.33 5.31 -4.82
C LYS A 123 -18.41 5.78 -5.96
N GLY A 124 -17.51 4.89 -6.38
CA GLY A 124 -16.54 5.14 -7.44
C GLY A 124 -15.28 4.30 -7.23
N ASP A 125 -14.45 4.26 -8.26
CA ASP A 125 -13.21 3.50 -8.23
C ASP A 125 -12.24 4.11 -7.22
N LYS A 126 -11.73 3.24 -6.36
CA LYS A 126 -10.83 3.61 -5.28
C LYS A 126 -9.68 2.63 -5.21
N PHE A 127 -8.63 3.00 -4.49
CA PHE A 127 -7.55 2.09 -4.19
C PHE A 127 -7.26 1.97 -2.69
N LEU A 128 -6.67 0.85 -2.30
CA LEU A 128 -6.02 0.65 -1.02
C LEU A 128 -4.61 0.14 -1.28
N PHE A 129 -3.62 0.88 -0.79
CA PHE A 129 -2.21 0.51 -0.88
C PHE A 129 -1.66 0.28 0.52
N LEU A 130 -1.33 -0.98 0.83
CA LEU A 130 -0.61 -1.38 2.05
C LEU A 130 0.91 -1.43 1.81
N ASP A 131 1.64 -0.49 2.41
CA ASP A 131 3.11 -0.36 2.34
C ASP A 131 3.75 -0.48 3.74
N SER A 132 4.21 -1.66 4.17
CA SER A 132 4.22 -2.95 3.46
C SER A 132 4.05 -4.16 4.38
N LEU A 133 3.77 -5.30 3.77
CA LEU A 133 3.70 -6.60 4.44
C LEU A 133 5.02 -7.00 5.10
N SER A 134 6.16 -6.79 4.41
CA SER A 134 7.48 -7.13 4.96
C SER A 134 7.82 -6.33 6.21
N THR A 135 7.33 -5.09 6.32
CA THR A 135 7.48 -4.29 7.53
C THR A 135 6.48 -4.72 8.62
N LEU A 136 5.24 -5.08 8.30
CA LEU A 136 4.31 -5.64 9.30
C LEU A 136 4.87 -6.88 10.01
N LEU A 137 5.62 -7.72 9.29
CA LEU A 137 6.26 -8.92 9.82
C LEU A 137 7.38 -8.65 10.83
N ILE A 138 7.86 -7.41 10.92
CA ILE A 138 8.82 -7.00 11.97
C ILE A 138 8.10 -6.89 13.32
N TYR A 139 6.82 -6.48 13.31
CA TYR A 139 6.04 -6.18 14.50
C TYR A 139 5.02 -7.29 14.85
N ASN A 140 4.74 -8.19 13.90
CA ASN A 140 3.69 -9.19 14.03
C ASN A 140 4.19 -10.56 13.61
N SER A 141 3.61 -11.61 14.21
CA SER A 141 3.89 -12.98 13.79
C SER A 141 3.42 -13.24 12.34
N ILE A 142 4.08 -14.17 11.65
CA ILE A 142 3.70 -14.64 10.30
C ILE A 142 2.21 -15.00 10.25
N GLY A 143 1.73 -15.81 11.21
CA GLY A 143 0.33 -16.22 11.26
C GLY A 143 -0.64 -15.06 11.45
N THR A 144 -0.25 -14.03 12.21
CA THR A 144 -1.05 -12.82 12.40
C THR A 144 -1.16 -12.03 11.09
N VAL A 145 -0.04 -11.80 10.41
CA VAL A 145 -0.02 -11.07 9.13
C VAL A 145 -0.79 -11.83 8.05
N THR A 146 -0.63 -13.15 7.94
CA THR A 146 -1.39 -13.95 6.97
C THR A 146 -2.91 -13.85 7.18
N LYS A 147 -3.38 -13.94 8.43
CA LYS A 147 -4.80 -13.78 8.77
C LYS A 147 -5.31 -12.38 8.46
N PHE A 148 -4.51 -11.36 8.79
CA PHE A 148 -4.85 -9.97 8.50
C PHE A 148 -4.92 -9.71 6.99
N SER A 149 -3.96 -10.19 6.21
CA SER A 149 -3.97 -10.10 4.74
C SER A 149 -5.19 -10.81 4.15
N HIS A 150 -5.54 -12.00 4.64
CA HIS A 150 -6.74 -12.70 4.19
C HIS A 150 -8.02 -11.89 4.48
N PHE A 151 -8.15 -11.38 5.71
CA PHE A 151 -9.26 -10.51 6.09
C PHE A 151 -9.34 -9.24 5.23
N LEU A 152 -8.20 -8.56 5.05
CA LEU A 152 -8.12 -7.29 4.36
C LEU A 152 -8.45 -7.44 2.87
N THR A 153 -7.96 -8.49 2.22
CA THR A 153 -8.31 -8.80 0.83
C THR A 153 -9.80 -9.13 0.67
N GLY A 154 -10.39 -9.87 1.62
CA GLY A 154 -11.84 -10.09 1.66
C GLY A 154 -12.64 -8.77 1.76
N LYS A 155 -12.20 -7.86 2.62
CA LYS A 155 -12.77 -6.51 2.76
C LYS A 155 -12.62 -5.67 1.48
N MET A 156 -11.44 -5.66 0.86
CA MET A 156 -11.19 -4.97 -0.42
C MET A 156 -12.17 -5.43 -1.50
N ARG A 157 -12.40 -6.74 -1.61
CA ARG A 157 -13.40 -7.31 -2.55
C ARG A 157 -14.81 -6.84 -2.24
N GLN A 158 -15.21 -6.88 -0.96
CA GLN A 158 -16.52 -6.41 -0.53
C GLN A 158 -16.76 -4.93 -0.89
N TRP A 159 -15.71 -4.12 -0.80
CA TRP A 159 -15.74 -2.69 -1.10
C TRP A 159 -15.53 -2.35 -2.58
N GLY A 160 -15.12 -3.31 -3.41
CA GLY A 160 -14.77 -3.08 -4.81
C GLY A 160 -13.52 -2.20 -4.99
N LEU A 161 -12.52 -2.32 -4.12
CA LEU A 161 -11.28 -1.53 -4.20
C LEU A 161 -10.25 -2.20 -5.12
N ASN A 162 -9.47 -1.37 -5.81
CA ASN A 162 -8.19 -1.80 -6.38
C ASN A 162 -7.16 -1.91 -5.24
N GLY A 163 -6.74 -3.13 -4.89
CA GLY A 163 -5.84 -3.43 -3.78
C GLY A 163 -4.39 -3.64 -4.23
N ILE A 164 -3.45 -2.95 -3.59
CA ILE A 164 -2.01 -3.22 -3.69
C ILE A 164 -1.50 -3.64 -2.31
N LEU A 165 -0.99 -4.87 -2.23
CA LEU A 165 -0.19 -5.34 -1.11
C LEU A 165 1.28 -5.33 -1.52
N MET A 166 2.05 -4.45 -0.90
CA MET A 166 3.48 -4.32 -1.20
C MET A 166 4.31 -5.16 -0.25
N SER A 167 5.38 -5.76 -0.76
CA SER A 167 6.37 -6.45 0.07
C SER A 167 7.77 -6.33 -0.52
N LEU A 168 8.78 -6.33 0.35
CA LEU A 168 10.14 -6.65 -0.07
C LEU A 168 10.22 -8.13 -0.44
N GLU A 169 10.89 -8.43 -1.54
CA GLU A 169 11.39 -9.74 -1.85
C GLU A 169 12.50 -10.07 -0.84
N ARG A 170 12.29 -11.09 -0.02
CA ARG A 170 13.28 -11.59 0.93
C ARG A 170 13.48 -13.07 0.68
N GLU A 171 14.73 -13.50 0.58
CA GLU A 171 15.09 -14.90 0.38
C GLU A 171 14.63 -15.80 1.55
N ASN A 172 14.46 -15.21 2.74
CA ASN A 172 14.34 -16.00 3.98
C ASN A 172 12.91 -16.43 4.35
N ASN A 173 11.87 -16.06 3.60
CA ASN A 173 10.48 -16.49 3.89
C ASN A 173 9.58 -16.49 2.63
N PRO A 174 9.84 -17.33 1.62
CA PRO A 174 9.00 -17.37 0.42
C PRO A 174 7.56 -17.84 0.71
N GLU A 175 7.40 -18.75 1.67
CA GLU A 175 6.12 -19.42 1.96
C GLU A 175 5.00 -18.45 2.38
N ILE A 176 5.32 -17.38 3.12
CA ILE A 176 4.30 -16.39 3.48
C ILE A 176 3.80 -15.61 2.26
N LEU A 177 4.70 -15.27 1.33
CA LEU A 177 4.33 -14.56 0.11
C LEU A 177 3.48 -15.46 -0.78
N ASP A 178 3.80 -16.75 -0.85
CA ASP A 178 3.00 -17.72 -1.59
C ASP A 178 1.61 -17.89 -0.96
N ASN A 179 1.52 -17.96 0.37
CA ASN A 179 0.24 -18.02 1.08
C ASN A 179 -0.60 -16.75 0.86
N ILE A 180 0.00 -15.56 0.97
CA ILE A 180 -0.72 -14.29 0.72
C ILE A 180 -1.11 -14.16 -0.75
N SER A 181 -0.29 -14.66 -1.68
CA SER A 181 -0.57 -14.61 -3.11
C SER A 181 -1.84 -15.37 -3.49
N GLN A 182 -2.19 -16.44 -2.75
CA GLN A 182 -3.45 -17.18 -2.94
C GLN A 182 -4.70 -16.36 -2.63
N PHE A 183 -4.56 -15.26 -1.88
CA PHE A 183 -5.66 -14.33 -1.60
C PHE A 183 -5.77 -13.21 -2.62
N CYS A 184 -4.76 -13.07 -3.49
CA CYS A 184 -4.65 -12.03 -4.51
C CYS A 184 -5.02 -12.61 -5.88
N ASP A 185 -5.39 -11.74 -6.81
CA ASP A 185 -5.73 -12.14 -8.18
C ASP A 185 -4.46 -12.29 -9.05
N LYS A 186 -3.40 -11.54 -8.70
CA LYS A 186 -2.10 -11.63 -9.37
C LYS A 186 -0.96 -11.33 -8.39
N ARG A 187 0.17 -12.03 -8.57
CA ARG A 187 1.46 -11.67 -7.99
C ARG A 187 2.33 -11.06 -9.09
N ILE A 188 2.89 -9.88 -8.82
CA ILE A 188 3.81 -9.18 -9.74
C ILE A 188 5.15 -9.07 -9.03
N ASN A 189 6.20 -9.56 -9.68
CA ASN A 189 7.58 -9.42 -9.21
C ASN A 189 8.25 -8.34 -10.06
N LEU A 190 8.86 -7.36 -9.42
CA LEU A 190 9.43 -6.16 -10.03
C LEU A 190 10.92 -6.04 -9.68
#